data_AF-A6MK89-F1
#
_entry.id   AF-A6MK89-F1
#
_cell.length_a   1.000
_cell.length_b   1.000
_cell.length_c   1.000
_cell.angle_alpha   90.00
_cell.angle_beta   90.00
_cell.angle_gamma   90.00
#
_symmetry.space_group_name_H-M   'P 1'
#
loop_
_entity.id
_entity.type
_entity.pdbx_description
1 polymer ?
#
loop_
_entity_poly.entity_id
_entity_poly.type
_entity_poly.pdbx_seq_one_letter_code
_entity_poly.pdbx_strand_id
1 'polypeptide(L)'
;ELEFELGMAVLGGKFTTLEGLLKDIRELVTKNPFTLGDSSSPGQTEKLQEFRQKMDQIIDGDVRAHLIMDDPAGNSYLQNVYAPEDDPEMKVERYKRTFDQNEELGLNDMKTEGYEAGLAPQR
;
A
#
# COMPACT_ATOMS: atom_id res chain seq x y z
N GLU A 1 -3.17 10.36 -12.50
CA GLU A 1 -2.12 11.13 -11.80
C GLU A 1 -0.71 10.54 -12.00
N LEU A 2 -0.39 9.30 -11.62
CA LEU A 2 0.91 8.66 -11.98
C LEU A 2 0.80 7.29 -12.66
N GLU A 3 -0.41 6.74 -12.82
CA GLU A 3 -0.64 5.37 -13.35
C GLU A 3 0.28 4.33 -12.69
N PHE A 4 0.39 4.44 -11.36
CA PHE A 4 1.29 3.65 -10.56
C PHE A 4 0.52 2.86 -9.51
N GLU A 5 0.80 1.56 -9.46
CA GLU A 5 0.26 0.64 -8.47
C GLU A 5 1.42 -0.14 -7.86
N LEU A 6 1.37 -0.30 -6.55
CA LEU A 6 2.35 -1.06 -5.80
C LEU A 6 1.67 -2.34 -5.32
N GLY A 7 2.28 -3.50 -5.59
CA GLY A 7 1.71 -4.78 -5.19
C GLY A 7 1.56 -4.92 -3.68
N MET A 8 0.53 -5.65 -3.25
CA MET A 8 0.32 -6.01 -1.85
C MET A 8 1.59 -6.66 -1.27
N ALA A 9 1.97 -6.28 -0.06
CA ALA A 9 3.21 -6.63 0.65
C ALA A 9 4.49 -5.84 0.28
N VAL A 10 4.51 -5.04 -0.78
CA VAL A 10 5.66 -4.17 -1.06
C VAL A 10 5.62 -2.95 -0.14
N LEU A 11 6.72 -2.68 0.58
CA LEU A 11 6.83 -1.60 1.58
C LEU A 11 5.79 -1.63 2.72
N GLY A 12 5.15 -2.78 2.96
CA GLY A 12 4.17 -2.99 4.04
C GLY A 12 4.79 -3.20 5.42
N GLY A 13 3.95 -3.29 6.45
CA GLY A 13 4.37 -3.61 7.82
C GLY A 13 5.22 -2.54 8.51
N LYS A 14 5.15 -1.30 8.03
CA LYS A 14 5.96 -0.17 8.51
C LYS A 14 5.06 0.92 9.06
N PHE A 15 5.34 1.37 10.28
CA PHE A 15 4.78 2.61 10.80
C PHE A 15 5.59 3.78 10.22
N THR A 16 4.97 4.62 9.40
CA THR A 16 5.63 5.72 8.70
C THR A 16 4.66 6.89 8.46
N THR A 17 5.17 7.95 7.84
CA THR A 17 4.35 9.09 7.39
C THR A 17 4.09 8.97 5.89
N LEU A 18 3.13 9.73 5.38
CA LEU A 18 2.86 9.81 3.95
C LEU A 18 4.12 10.18 3.14
N GLU A 19 4.86 11.20 3.61
CA GLU A 19 6.11 11.63 2.98
C GLU A 19 7.17 10.51 3.00
N GLY A 20 7.30 9.78 4.11
CA GLY A 20 8.22 8.66 4.24
C GLY A 20 7.90 7.55 3.25
N LEU A 21 6.62 7.18 3.13
CA LEU A 21 6.15 6.18 2.16
C LEU A 21 6.43 6.61 0.71
N LEU A 22 6.14 7.86 0.34
CA LEU A 22 6.40 8.36 -1.02
C LEU A 22 7.89 8.37 -1.36
N LYS A 23 8.75 8.73 -0.39
CA LYS A 23 10.22 8.67 -0.54
C LYS A 23 10.70 7.24 -0.73
N ASP A 24 10.18 6.28 0.03
CA ASP A 24 10.51 4.87 -0.11
C ASP A 24 10.07 4.33 -1.49
N ILE A 25 8.88 4.68 -1.95
CA ILE A 25 8.37 4.32 -3.30
C ILE A 25 9.29 4.88 -4.38
N ARG A 26 9.64 6.17 -4.30
CA ARG A 26 10.56 6.81 -5.24
C ARG A 26 11.92 6.10 -5.25
N GLU A 27 12.47 5.78 -4.09
CA GLU A 27 13.75 5.09 -3.97
C GLU A 27 13.70 3.69 -4.58
N LEU A 28 12.65 2.92 -4.27
CA LEU A 28 12.45 1.58 -4.81
C LEU A 28 12.43 1.63 -6.34
N VAL A 29 11.63 2.52 -6.93
CA VAL A 29 11.47 2.63 -8.37
C VAL A 29 12.76 3.13 -9.06
N THR A 30 13.49 4.07 -8.44
CA THR A 30 14.72 4.66 -9.02
C THR A 30 15.97 3.80 -8.86
N LYS A 31 16.07 2.97 -7.82
CA LYS A 31 17.23 2.08 -7.58
C LYS A 31 17.14 0.73 -8.27
N ASN A 32 16.04 0.43 -8.98
CA ASN A 32 15.91 -0.84 -9.69
C ASN A 32 16.89 -0.91 -10.89
N PRO A 33 17.83 -1.88 -10.91
CA PRO A 33 18.87 -1.96 -11.95
C PRO A 33 18.31 -2.32 -13.34
N PHE A 34 17.07 -2.80 -13.42
CA PHE A 34 16.42 -3.17 -14.68
C PHE A 34 16.00 -1.97 -15.55
N THR A 35 16.02 -0.75 -15.01
CA THR A 35 15.64 0.47 -15.74
C THR A 35 16.81 1.39 -16.11
N LEU A 36 18.03 1.08 -15.65
CA LEU A 36 19.22 1.95 -15.72
C LEU A 36 20.45 1.23 -16.31
N GLY A 37 20.24 0.22 -17.15
CA GLY A 37 21.29 -0.42 -17.94
C GLY A 37 21.29 0.05 -19.40
N ASP A 38 22.44 -0.02 -20.07
CA ASP A 38 22.59 0.22 -21.53
C ASP A 38 21.73 -0.70 -22.41
N SER A 39 21.22 -1.78 -21.82
CA SER A 39 20.33 -2.78 -22.42
C SER A 39 18.83 -2.43 -22.27
N SER A 40 18.49 -1.34 -21.58
CA SER A 40 17.12 -0.88 -21.42
C SER A 40 16.63 -0.11 -22.65
N SER A 41 15.39 -0.33 -23.06
CA SER A 41 14.81 0.39 -24.19
C SER A 41 14.68 1.89 -23.86
N PRO A 42 15.07 2.82 -24.76
CA PRO A 42 15.07 4.27 -24.47
C PRO A 42 13.75 4.80 -23.91
N GLY A 43 12.62 4.27 -24.41
CA GLY A 43 11.28 4.69 -23.96
C GLY A 43 10.91 4.27 -22.52
N GLN A 44 11.60 3.28 -21.92
CA GLN A 44 11.39 2.94 -20.51
C GLN A 44 12.13 3.90 -19.57
N THR A 45 13.33 4.34 -19.97
CA THR A 45 14.11 5.32 -19.20
C THR A 45 13.40 6.68 -19.15
N GLU A 46 12.82 7.13 -20.26
CA GLU A 46 12.04 8.39 -20.31
C GLU A 46 10.83 8.35 -19.39
N LYS A 47 10.00 7.29 -19.46
CA LYS A 47 8.83 7.12 -18.57
C LYS A 47 9.22 7.09 -17.10
N LEU A 48 10.36 6.46 -16.77
CA LEU A 48 10.87 6.44 -15.39
C LEU A 48 11.28 7.85 -14.93
N GLN A 49 11.93 8.63 -15.79
CA GLN A 49 12.30 10.01 -15.47
C GLN A 49 11.07 10.89 -15.26
N GLU A 50 10.04 10.76 -16.11
CA GLU A 50 8.76 11.46 -15.94
C GLU A 50 8.07 11.06 -14.63
N PHE A 51 8.04 9.76 -14.31
CA PHE A 51 7.51 9.27 -13.04
C PHE A 51 8.25 9.88 -11.84
N ARG A 52 9.58 9.86 -11.88
CA ARG A 52 10.42 10.43 -10.83
C ARG A 52 10.13 11.92 -10.63
N GLN A 53 10.06 12.68 -11.72
CA GLN A 53 9.81 14.12 -11.65
C GLN A 53 8.43 14.42 -11.04
N LYS A 54 7.40 13.66 -11.43
CA LYS A 54 6.05 13.81 -10.85
C LYS A 54 6.01 13.42 -9.37
N MET A 55 6.73 12.35 -8.98
CA MET A 55 6.85 11.96 -7.58
C MET A 55 7.52 13.05 -6.74
N ASP A 56 8.60 13.64 -7.24
CA ASP A 56 9.28 14.74 -6.54
C ASP A 56 8.34 15.95 -6.39
N GLN A 57 7.59 16.33 -7.43
CA GLN A 57 6.58 17.40 -7.36
C GLN A 57 5.45 17.14 -6.34
N ILE A 58 5.02 15.88 -6.18
CA ILE A 58 4.01 15.52 -5.17
C ILE A 58 4.60 15.58 -3.77
N ILE A 59 5.82 15.09 -3.58
CA ILE A 59 6.53 15.14 -2.28
C ILE A 59 6.75 16.58 -1.84
N ASP A 60 7.09 17.47 -2.78
CA ASP A 60 7.31 18.90 -2.52
C ASP A 60 5.98 19.68 -2.34
N GLY A 61 4.84 19.08 -2.68
CA GLY A 61 3.52 19.68 -2.55
C GLY A 61 3.11 20.61 -3.70
N ASP A 62 3.89 20.64 -4.78
CA ASP A 62 3.63 21.44 -5.98
C ASP A 62 2.45 20.90 -6.80
N VAL A 63 2.22 19.58 -6.74
CA VAL A 63 1.17 18.89 -7.49
C VAL A 63 0.30 18.07 -6.53
N ARG A 64 -1.01 18.20 -6.69
CA ARG A 64 -1.99 17.37 -5.96
C ARG A 64 -2.11 15.99 -6.59
N ALA A 65 -2.26 14.98 -5.75
CA ALA A 65 -2.51 13.60 -6.18
C ALA A 65 -3.43 12.89 -5.20
N HIS A 66 -4.08 11.83 -5.69
CA HIS A 66 -4.89 10.94 -4.87
C HIS A 66 -4.05 9.75 -4.41
N LEU A 67 -4.06 9.50 -3.10
CA LEU A 67 -3.51 8.29 -2.51
C LEU A 67 -4.67 7.35 -2.17
N ILE A 68 -4.62 6.13 -2.69
CA ILE A 68 -5.58 5.08 -2.38
C ILE A 68 -4.84 3.97 -1.65
N MET A 69 -5.29 3.66 -0.44
CA MET A 69 -4.80 2.53 0.35
C MET A 69 -5.92 1.48 0.42
N ASP A 70 -5.77 0.40 -0.33
CA ASP A 70 -6.70 -0.73 -0.32
C ASP A 70 -6.08 -1.89 0.47
N ASP A 71 -6.69 -2.24 1.59
CA ASP A 71 -6.25 -3.33 2.46
C ASP A 71 -7.43 -4.26 2.79
N PRO A 72 -7.54 -5.43 2.14
CA PRO A 72 -8.60 -6.40 2.41
C PRO A 72 -8.62 -6.90 3.85
N ALA A 73 -7.49 -6.87 4.56
CA ALA A 73 -7.42 -7.26 5.96
C ALA A 73 -7.86 -6.14 6.92
N GLY A 74 -7.92 -4.89 6.45
CA GLY A 74 -8.35 -3.74 7.24
C GLY A 74 -7.38 -3.35 8.37
N ASN A 75 -6.10 -3.68 8.23
CA ASN A 75 -5.06 -3.44 9.23
C ASN A 75 -4.22 -2.19 8.95
N SER A 76 -4.39 -1.57 7.78
CA SER A 76 -3.73 -0.34 7.38
C SER A 76 -4.41 0.89 8.00
N TYR A 77 -3.62 1.92 8.27
CA TYR A 77 -4.09 3.15 8.91
C TYR A 77 -3.47 4.39 8.28
N LEU A 78 -4.30 5.41 8.06
CA LEU A 78 -3.89 6.76 7.70
C LEU A 78 -4.49 7.73 8.71
N GLN A 79 -3.66 8.64 9.24
CA GLN A 79 -4.09 9.56 10.29
C GLN A 79 -5.04 10.64 9.73
N ASN A 80 -6.23 10.76 10.33
CA ASN A 80 -7.09 11.92 10.16
C ASN A 80 -6.55 13.07 11.04
N VAL A 81 -6.11 14.16 10.42
CA VAL A 81 -5.55 15.34 11.12
C VAL A 81 -6.60 16.25 11.74
N TYR A 82 -7.87 16.10 11.36
CA TYR A 82 -9.03 16.85 11.86
C TYR A 82 -9.80 16.13 12.98
N ALA A 83 -9.37 14.92 13.37
CA ALA A 83 -10.06 14.11 14.36
C ALA A 83 -10.34 14.90 15.67
N PRO A 84 -11.55 14.77 16.25
CA PRO A 84 -12.59 13.79 15.94
C PRO A 84 -13.50 14.15 14.75
N GLU A 85 -13.32 15.31 14.14
CA GLU A 85 -14.10 15.73 12.98
C GLU A 85 -13.69 14.98 11.72
N ASP A 86 -14.60 14.89 10.74
CA ASP A 86 -14.32 14.27 9.45
C ASP A 86 -13.35 15.12 8.62
N ASP A 87 -12.38 14.46 7.99
CA ASP A 87 -11.46 15.10 7.05
C ASP A 87 -12.13 15.21 5.66
N PRO A 88 -12.35 16.42 5.12
CA PRO A 88 -13.02 16.60 3.84
C PRO A 88 -12.23 16.04 2.64
N GLU A 89 -10.91 15.82 2.78
CA GLU A 89 -10.03 15.30 1.73
C GLU A 89 -9.73 13.80 1.91
N MET A 90 -10.34 13.13 2.90
CA MET A 90 -10.17 11.70 3.16
C MET A 90 -11.51 10.97 3.16
N LYS A 91 -11.59 9.89 2.39
CA LYS A 91 -12.74 8.97 2.39
C LYS A 91 -12.30 7.57 2.81
N VAL A 92 -12.99 6.99 3.79
CA VAL A 92 -12.75 5.62 4.25
C VAL A 92 -13.94 4.75 3.86
N GLU A 93 -13.69 3.72 3.06
CA GLU A 93 -14.71 2.75 2.63
C GLU A 93 -14.43 1.38 3.24
N ARG A 94 -15.47 0.74 3.78
CA ARG A 94 -15.39 -0.63 4.29
C ARG A 94 -16.17 -1.55 3.36
N TYR A 95 -15.54 -2.65 2.96
CA TYR A 95 -16.15 -3.62 2.06
C TYR A 95 -16.02 -5.05 2.58
N LYS A 96 -16.83 -5.96 2.02
CA LYS A 96 -16.71 -7.39 2.30
C LYS A 96 -15.70 -7.99 1.34
N ARG A 97 -14.66 -8.63 1.89
CA ARG A 97 -13.65 -9.36 1.12
C ARG A 97 -14.30 -10.35 0.13
N THR A 98 -13.74 -10.42 -1.06
CA THR A 98 -14.07 -11.45 -2.06
C THR A 98 -13.50 -12.81 -1.65
N PHE A 99 -13.90 -13.87 -2.37
CA PHE A 99 -13.37 -15.22 -2.13
C PHE A 99 -11.86 -15.28 -2.38
N ASP A 100 -11.37 -14.66 -3.45
CA ASP A 100 -9.95 -14.62 -3.81
C ASP A 100 -9.13 -13.84 -2.77
N GLN A 101 -9.65 -12.71 -2.28
CA GLN A 101 -9.01 -11.97 -1.19
C GLN A 101 -8.95 -12.78 0.11
N ASN A 102 -9.92 -13.65 0.39
CA ASN A 102 -9.83 -14.56 1.53
C ASN A 102 -8.81 -15.69 1.27
N GLU A 103 -8.66 -16.16 0.03
CA GLU A 103 -7.66 -17.16 -0.35
C GLU A 103 -6.24 -16.61 -0.18
N GLU A 104 -5.99 -15.40 -0.68
CA GLU A 104 -4.70 -14.71 -0.53
C GLU A 104 -4.33 -14.48 0.95
N LEU A 105 -5.33 -14.25 1.80
CA LEU A 105 -5.16 -14.13 3.25
C LEU A 105 -5.13 -15.49 3.99
N GLY A 106 -5.27 -16.62 3.29
CA GLY A 106 -5.29 -17.96 3.87
C GLY A 106 -6.50 -18.24 4.78
N LEU A 107 -7.61 -17.57 4.55
CA LEU A 107 -8.80 -17.61 5.41
C LEU A 107 -9.82 -18.67 4.98
N ASN A 108 -9.84 -19.09 3.71
CA ASN A 108 -10.86 -20.00 3.21
C ASN A 108 -10.82 -21.38 3.87
N ASP A 109 -9.63 -21.87 4.21
CA ASP A 109 -9.43 -23.16 4.88
C ASP A 109 -9.32 -23.05 6.41
N MET A 110 -9.53 -21.84 6.96
CA MET A 110 -9.40 -21.62 8.40
C MET A 110 -10.53 -22.31 9.15
N LYS A 111 -10.18 -23.34 9.93
CA LYS A 111 -11.13 -23.96 10.87
C LYS A 111 -11.33 -23.02 12.05
N THR A 112 -12.54 -22.50 12.20
CA THR A 112 -12.90 -21.63 13.34
C THR A 112 -13.67 -22.38 14.44
N GLU A 113 -14.00 -23.65 14.23
CA GLU A 113 -14.82 -24.47 15.12
C GLU A 113 -13.96 -25.52 15.85
N GLY A 114 -14.40 -25.96 17.04
CA GLY A 114 -13.74 -27.02 17.81
C GLY A 114 -12.53 -26.58 18.66
N TYR A 115 -12.19 -25.29 18.66
CA TYR A 115 -11.13 -24.70 19.48
C TYR A 115 -11.58 -24.32 20.90
N GLU A 116 -12.88 -24.39 21.20
CA GLU A 116 -13.43 -24.09 22.53
C GLU A 116 -13.09 -25.15 23.59
N ALA A 117 -12.72 -26.37 23.16
CA ALA A 117 -12.48 -27.52 24.05
C ALA A 117 -11.03 -27.64 24.56
N GLY A 118 -10.37 -26.50 24.82
CA GLY A 118 -8.94 -26.42 25.07
C GLY A 118 -8.53 -26.03 26.49
N LEU A 119 -9.35 -26.22 27.53
CA LEU A 119 -8.97 -26.02 28.94
C LEU A 119 -9.78 -26.94 29.88
N ALA A 120 -9.79 -28.25 29.62
CA ALA A 120 -10.20 -29.21 30.65
C ALA A 120 -9.04 -29.39 31.65
N PRO A 121 -9.23 -29.13 32.97
CA PRO A 121 -8.17 -29.33 33.94
C PRO A 121 -7.86 -30.82 34.03
N GLN A 122 -6.61 -31.20 33.74
CA GLN A 122 -6.09 -32.52 34.07
C GLN A 122 -6.17 -32.68 35.60
N ARG A 123 -7.05 -33.58 36.04
CA ARG A 123 -7.03 -34.11 37.42
C ARG A 123 -6.05 -35.28 37.48
#